data_AF-A0A7K2MVK2-F1
#
_entry.id   AF-A0A7K2MVK2-F1
#
_cell.length_a   1.000
_cell.length_b   1.000
_cell.length_c   1.000
_cell.angle_alpha   90.00
_cell.angle_beta   90.00
_cell.angle_gamma   90.00
#
_symmetry.space_group_name_H-M   'P 1'
#
loop_
_entity.id
_entity.type
_entity.pdbx_description
1 polymer ?
#
loop_
_entity_poly.entity_id
_entity_poly.type
_entity_poly.pdbx_seq_one_letter_code
_entity_poly.pdbx_strand_id
1 'polypeptide(L)'
;MKKNGQFAAGRRATGIPTVSYRPTPGRPPGLEVLDLPGLAARADASERPLTVPVRPAFHLLVALRSGRLACSVDFTSYVLEAGDWLWVWPGQVLRFPGGPGAADATVLVFPS
;
A
#
# COMPACT_ATOMS: atom_id res chain seq x y z
N MET A 1 18.81 19.91 41.44
CA MET A 1 17.54 19.15 41.36
C MET A 1 17.09 19.11 39.91
N LYS A 2 16.98 17.92 39.31
CA LYS A 2 16.59 17.67 37.90
C LYS A 2 15.12 18.00 37.66
N LYS A 3 14.77 18.40 36.43
CA LYS A 3 13.55 18.03 35.69
C LYS A 3 13.58 18.80 34.38
N ASN A 4 13.86 18.13 33.26
CA ASN A 4 13.36 18.40 31.90
C ASN A 4 14.12 17.46 30.96
N GLY A 5 13.57 16.26 30.78
CA GLY A 5 14.09 15.21 29.91
C GLY A 5 13.89 15.55 28.44
N GLN A 6 14.64 16.52 27.92
CA GLN A 6 14.75 16.70 26.48
C GLN A 6 15.79 15.72 25.95
N PHE A 7 15.31 14.61 25.39
CA PHE A 7 16.10 13.87 24.43
C PHE A 7 16.09 14.66 23.12
N ALA A 8 17.25 15.17 22.73
CA ALA A 8 17.48 15.58 21.35
C ALA A 8 17.41 14.31 20.49
N ALA A 9 16.25 14.06 19.88
CA ALA A 9 16.04 12.95 18.96
C ALA A 9 15.50 13.50 17.65
N GLY A 10 16.26 13.29 16.57
CA GLY A 10 15.77 13.51 15.21
C GLY A 10 14.38 12.88 15.07
N ARG A 11 13.40 13.70 14.70
CA ARG A 11 11.99 13.33 14.68
C ARG A 11 11.78 12.26 13.60
N ARG A 12 11.89 10.97 13.95
CA ARG A 12 11.27 9.89 13.17
C ARG A 12 9.80 10.27 13.04
N ALA A 13 9.30 10.41 11.82
CA ALA A 13 7.92 10.79 11.58
C ALA A 13 6.98 9.81 12.31
N THR A 14 6.26 10.29 13.31
CA THR A 14 5.43 9.49 14.22
C THR A 14 4.04 9.21 13.63
N GLY A 15 3.96 8.75 12.38
CA GLY A 15 2.68 8.53 11.70
C GLY A 15 2.78 7.55 10.53
N ILE A 16 1.64 7.02 10.12
CA ILE A 16 1.53 6.15 8.94
C ILE A 16 1.82 7.00 7.70
N PRO A 17 2.85 6.66 6.92
CA PRO A 17 3.31 7.52 5.85
C PRO A 17 2.33 7.55 4.68
N THR A 18 2.16 8.74 4.12
CA THR A 18 1.42 8.93 2.87
C THR A 18 2.27 8.55 1.66
N VAL A 19 1.67 7.87 0.68
CA VAL A 19 2.31 7.50 -0.59
C VAL A 19 1.57 8.18 -1.73
N SER A 20 2.24 9.08 -2.44
CA SER A 20 1.69 9.76 -3.61
C SER A 20 1.65 8.84 -4.84
N TYR A 21 0.69 9.06 -5.72
CA TYR A 21 0.72 8.46 -7.06
C TYR A 21 1.99 8.89 -7.79
N ARG A 22 2.71 7.93 -8.35
CA ARG A 22 3.90 8.16 -9.18
C ARG A 22 3.73 7.39 -10.49
N PRO A 23 3.45 8.06 -11.60
CA PRO A 23 3.31 7.39 -12.88
C PRO A 23 4.64 6.76 -13.30
N THR A 24 4.61 5.58 -13.91
CA THR A 24 5.80 4.99 -14.53
C THR A 24 6.29 5.88 -15.68
N PRO A 25 7.58 6.28 -15.71
CA PRO A 25 8.14 7.02 -16.84
C PRO A 25 7.89 6.31 -18.17
N GLY A 26 7.47 7.06 -19.18
CA GLY A 26 7.17 6.51 -20.52
C GLY A 26 5.80 5.82 -20.65
N ARG A 27 4.96 5.83 -19.62
CA ARG A 27 3.54 5.43 -19.72
C ARG A 27 2.60 6.64 -19.70
N PRO A 28 1.44 6.58 -20.37
CA PRO A 28 0.42 7.62 -20.24
C PRO A 28 0.02 7.81 -18.77
N PRO A 29 -0.07 9.06 -18.28
CA PRO A 29 -0.55 9.32 -16.94
C PRO A 29 -2.05 8.98 -16.83
N GLY A 30 -2.50 8.62 -15.62
CA GLY A 30 -3.93 8.55 -15.28
C GLY A 30 -4.43 7.17 -14.87
N LEU A 31 -3.93 6.08 -15.48
CA LEU A 31 -4.25 4.73 -15.04
C LEU A 31 -3.07 3.81 -15.32
N GLU A 32 -2.66 3.05 -14.33
CA GLU A 32 -1.70 1.98 -14.51
C GLU A 32 -2.28 0.64 -14.09
N VAL A 33 -2.05 -0.35 -14.94
CA VAL A 33 -2.38 -1.76 -14.69
C VAL A 33 -1.09 -2.50 -14.39
N LEU A 34 -1.06 -3.16 -13.24
CA LEU A 34 0.06 -3.96 -12.72
C LEU A 34 -0.48 -5.31 -12.24
N ASP A 35 0.42 -6.24 -11.97
CA ASP A 35 0.16 -7.42 -11.15
C ASP A 35 0.62 -7.20 -9.69
N LEU A 36 0.34 -8.17 -8.81
CA LEU A 36 0.78 -8.09 -7.40
C LEU A 36 2.31 -8.04 -7.25
N PRO A 37 3.12 -8.84 -7.96
CA PRO A 37 4.58 -8.73 -7.93
C PRO A 37 5.07 -7.35 -8.37
N GLY A 38 4.48 -6.77 -9.42
CA GLY A 38 4.79 -5.43 -9.89
C GLY A 38 4.44 -4.35 -8.88
N LEU A 39 3.31 -4.49 -8.18
CA LEU A 39 2.97 -3.62 -7.04
C LEU A 39 4.02 -3.72 -5.92
N ALA A 40 4.40 -4.95 -5.55
CA ALA A 40 5.37 -5.20 -4.49
C ALA A 40 6.74 -4.60 -4.83
N ALA A 41 7.24 -4.80 -6.05
CA ALA A 41 8.50 -4.24 -6.51
C ALA A 41 8.51 -2.69 -6.43
N ARG A 42 7.40 -2.03 -6.77
CA ARG A 42 7.29 -0.56 -6.62
C ARG A 42 7.30 -0.11 -5.16
N ALA A 43 6.63 -0.88 -4.30
CA ALA A 43 6.56 -0.62 -2.88
C ALA A 43 7.96 -0.75 -2.24
N ASP A 44 8.69 -1.80 -2.61
CA ASP A 44 10.07 -2.05 -2.17
C ASP A 44 11.03 -0.97 -2.66
N ALA A 45 10.95 -0.58 -3.94
CA ALA A 45 11.74 0.51 -4.51
C ALA A 45 11.48 1.88 -3.85
N SER A 46 10.36 2.02 -3.16
CA SER A 46 10.01 3.22 -2.38
C SER A 46 10.32 3.08 -0.89
N GLU A 47 11.04 2.02 -0.48
CA GLU A 47 11.34 1.65 0.91
C GLU A 47 10.09 1.49 1.79
N ARG A 48 8.98 1.08 1.17
CA ARG A 48 7.66 0.91 1.79
C ARG A 48 7.08 -0.43 1.36
N PRO A 49 7.67 -1.57 1.76
CA PRO A 49 7.18 -2.89 1.39
C PRO A 49 5.70 -3.04 1.76
N LEU A 50 4.94 -3.82 0.99
CA LEU A 50 3.49 -3.98 1.18
C LEU A 50 3.08 -4.48 2.58
N THR A 51 4.01 -5.08 3.30
CA THR A 51 3.84 -5.55 4.68
C THR A 51 3.85 -4.43 5.72
N VAL A 52 4.27 -3.20 5.35
CA VAL A 52 4.26 -2.01 6.19
C VAL A 52 3.00 -1.18 5.90
N PRO A 53 2.28 -0.70 6.93
CA PRO A 53 1.10 0.13 6.73
C PRO A 53 1.47 1.46 6.07
N VAL A 54 0.71 1.85 5.04
CA VAL A 54 0.86 3.12 4.32
C VAL A 54 -0.51 3.75 4.07
N ARG A 55 -0.54 5.03 3.74
CA ARG A 55 -1.73 5.77 3.32
C ARG A 55 -1.61 6.18 1.86
N PRO A 56 -2.15 5.42 0.89
CA PRO A 56 -2.15 5.84 -0.51
C PRO A 56 -2.91 7.16 -0.67
N ALA A 57 -2.34 8.12 -1.40
CA ALA A 57 -3.02 9.35 -1.81
C ALA A 57 -3.59 9.23 -3.23
N PHE A 58 -4.04 8.02 -3.59
CA PHE A 58 -4.53 7.63 -4.90
C PHE A 58 -5.44 6.42 -4.75
N HIS A 59 -6.22 6.10 -5.78
CA HIS A 59 -7.07 4.92 -5.77
C HIS A 59 -6.25 3.68 -6.11
N LEU A 60 -6.45 2.61 -5.33
CA LEU A 60 -5.89 1.30 -5.60
C LEU A 60 -7.03 0.29 -5.65
N LEU A 61 -7.17 -0.40 -6.77
CA LEU A 61 -8.13 -1.49 -6.97
C LEU A 61 -7.35 -2.80 -7.16
N VAL A 62 -7.72 -3.85 -6.44
CA VAL A 62 -7.17 -5.21 -6.63
C VAL A 62 -8.31 -6.12 -7.02
N ALA A 63 -8.21 -6.76 -8.18
CA ALA A 63 -9.11 -7.82 -8.63
C ALA A 63 -8.37 -9.16 -8.53
N LEU A 64 -8.71 -9.96 -7.51
CA LEU A 64 -8.01 -11.21 -7.22
C LEU A 64 -8.49 -12.31 -8.18
N ARG A 65 -7.57 -12.90 -8.95
CA ARG A 65 -7.88 -13.95 -9.94
C ARG A 65 -7.67 -15.35 -9.38
N SER A 66 -6.65 -15.56 -8.55
CA SER A 66 -6.42 -16.85 -7.88
C SER A 66 -5.63 -16.70 -6.58
N GLY A 67 -5.71 -17.71 -5.73
CA GLY A 67 -5.07 -17.72 -4.41
C GLY A 67 -5.88 -17.00 -3.34
N ARG A 68 -5.22 -16.66 -2.23
CA ARG A 68 -5.79 -15.90 -1.11
C ARG A 68 -4.87 -14.75 -0.76
N LEU A 69 -5.44 -13.58 -0.51
CA LEU A 69 -4.68 -12.38 -0.16
C LEU A 69 -5.21 -11.76 1.13
N ALA A 70 -4.40 -11.82 2.19
CA ALA A 70 -4.71 -11.12 3.44
C ALA A 70 -4.37 -9.63 3.31
N CYS A 71 -5.31 -8.77 3.66
CA CYS A 71 -5.11 -7.33 3.67
C CYS A 71 -5.75 -6.69 4.91
N SER A 72 -5.38 -5.45 5.18
CA SER A 72 -6.05 -4.61 6.14
C SER A 72 -6.27 -3.23 5.56
N VAL A 73 -7.50 -2.72 5.71
CA VAL A 73 -7.92 -1.37 5.35
C VAL A 73 -8.44 -0.68 6.60
N ASP A 74 -7.86 0.48 6.93
CA ASP A 74 -8.18 1.24 8.15
C ASP A 74 -8.22 0.35 9.39
N PHE A 75 -7.21 -0.54 9.50
CA PHE A 75 -7.02 -1.52 10.57
C PHE A 75 -8.09 -2.62 10.66
N THR A 76 -9.08 -2.63 9.78
CA THR A 76 -9.99 -3.76 9.60
C THR A 76 -9.30 -4.81 8.73
N SER A 77 -9.32 -6.06 9.15
CA SER A 77 -8.64 -7.16 8.43
C SER A 77 -9.62 -7.90 7.53
N TYR A 78 -9.17 -8.23 6.33
CA TYR A 78 -9.91 -8.99 5.33
C TYR A 78 -9.02 -10.08 4.74
N VAL A 79 -9.66 -11.14 4.24
CA VAL A 79 -9.01 -12.14 3.39
C VAL A 79 -9.80 -12.19 2.10
N LEU A 80 -9.14 -11.82 1.00
CA LEU A 80 -9.71 -11.90 -0.34
C LEU A 80 -9.53 -13.31 -0.90
N GLU A 81 -10.54 -13.80 -1.61
CA GLU A 81 -10.53 -15.02 -2.40
C GLU A 81 -10.68 -14.72 -3.91
N ALA A 82 -10.48 -15.73 -4.75
CA ALA A 82 -10.61 -15.58 -6.20
C ALA A 82 -12.01 -15.04 -6.59
N GLY A 83 -12.04 -13.96 -7.36
CA GLY A 83 -13.27 -13.25 -7.74
C GLY A 83 -13.55 -12.02 -6.88
N ASP A 84 -12.90 -11.87 -5.72
CA ASP A 84 -13.07 -10.69 -4.87
C ASP A 84 -12.35 -9.46 -5.43
N TRP A 85 -12.92 -8.30 -5.09
CA TRP A 85 -12.37 -6.99 -5.40
C TRP A 85 -12.12 -6.23 -4.10
N LEU A 86 -10.93 -5.64 -4.00
CA LEU A 86 -10.59 -4.66 -2.97
C LEU A 86 -10.46 -3.29 -3.62
N TRP A 87 -11.22 -2.31 -3.12
CA TRP A 87 -10.99 -0.91 -3.42
C TRP A 87 -10.50 -0.18 -2.18
N VAL A 88 -9.32 0.42 -2.31
CA VAL A 88 -8.76 1.34 -1.33
C VAL A 88 -8.90 2.76 -1.88
N TRP A 89 -9.60 3.60 -1.13
CA TRP A 89 -9.74 5.01 -1.44
C TRP A 89 -8.51 5.81 -0.98
N PRO A 90 -8.22 6.95 -1.64
CA PRO A 90 -7.21 7.88 -1.18
C PRO A 90 -7.43 8.23 0.29
N GLY A 91 -6.35 8.19 1.07
CA GLY A 91 -6.38 8.51 2.48
C GLY A 91 -6.70 7.34 3.39
N GLN A 92 -7.07 6.15 2.91
CA GLN A 92 -7.21 4.97 3.77
C GLN A 92 -5.85 4.35 4.12
N VAL A 93 -5.74 3.73 5.29
CA VAL A 93 -4.54 2.95 5.66
C VAL A 93 -4.63 1.58 5.03
N LEU A 94 -3.62 1.19 4.24
CA LEU A 94 -3.53 -0.11 3.61
C LEU A 94 -2.29 -0.88 4.10
N ARG A 95 -2.44 -2.19 4.29
CA ARG A 95 -1.36 -3.13 4.55
C ARG A 95 -1.71 -4.51 3.98
N PHE A 96 -0.73 -5.23 3.45
CA PHE A 96 -0.84 -6.67 3.13
C PHE A 96 0.07 -7.46 4.06
N PRO A 97 -0.43 -7.96 5.22
CA PRO A 97 0.43 -8.54 6.27
C PRO A 97 1.30 -9.72 5.80
N GLY A 98 0.80 -10.53 4.85
CA GLY A 98 1.53 -11.65 4.25
C GLY A 98 2.31 -11.29 2.97
N GLY A 99 2.34 -10.01 2.58
CA GLY A 99 2.86 -9.59 1.29
C GLY A 99 2.01 -10.11 0.11
N PRO A 100 2.56 -10.12 -1.12
CA PRO A 100 1.84 -10.63 -2.29
C PRO A 100 1.62 -12.15 -2.28
N GLY A 101 2.47 -12.91 -1.56
CA GLY A 101 2.38 -14.37 -1.50
C GLY A 101 2.42 -15.03 -2.88
N ALA A 102 1.64 -16.11 -3.05
CA ALA A 102 1.41 -16.77 -4.34
C ALA A 102 0.08 -16.33 -5.00
N ALA A 103 -0.52 -15.23 -4.52
CA ALA A 103 -1.78 -14.72 -5.04
C ALA A 103 -1.58 -14.08 -6.41
N ASP A 104 -2.53 -14.29 -7.31
CA ASP A 104 -2.53 -13.70 -8.64
C ASP A 104 -3.67 -12.67 -8.74
N ALA A 105 -3.34 -11.41 -9.02
CA ALA A 105 -4.34 -10.36 -9.12
C ALA A 105 -3.98 -9.33 -10.19
N THR A 106 -5.01 -8.67 -10.74
CA THR A 106 -4.86 -7.42 -11.47
C THR A 106 -4.92 -6.27 -10.47
N VAL A 107 -3.94 -5.38 -10.51
CA VAL A 107 -3.89 -4.17 -9.70
C VAL A 107 -4.06 -2.96 -10.62
N LEU A 108 -4.98 -2.07 -10.26
CA LEU A 108 -5.21 -0.81 -10.93
C LEU A 108 -4.83 0.32 -9.96
N VAL A 109 -4.02 1.26 -10.40
CA VAL A 109 -3.71 2.48 -9.64
C VAL A 109 -3.96 3.71 -10.48
N PHE A 110 -4.68 4.69 -9.92
CA PHE A 110 -5.04 5.91 -10.61
C PHE A 110 -5.16 7.11 -9.66
N PRO A 111 -4.90 8.34 -10.12
CA PRO A 111 -5.02 9.55 -9.30
C PRO A 111 -6.43 9.74 -8.74
N SER A 112 -6.52 10.43 -7.60
CA SER A 112 -7.76 10.96 -7.02
C SER A 112 -8.29 12.16 -7.80
#